data_AF-A0A7W0L445-F1
#
_entry.id   AF-A0A7W0L445-F1
#
_cell.length_a   1.000
_cell.length_b   1.000
_cell.length_c   1.000
_cell.angle_alpha   90.00
_cell.angle_beta   90.00
_cell.angle_gamma   90.00
#
_symmetry.space_group_name_H-M   'P 1'
#
loop_
_entity.id
_entity.type
_entity.pdbx_description
1 polymer ?
#
loop_
_entity_poly.entity_id
_entity_poly.type
_entity_poly.pdbx_seq_one_letter_code
_entity_poly.pdbx_strand_id
1 'polypeptide(L)'
;AREQLTHLIEISIPPEADDWPLWIELWSRGLRDPETAKKRAVLDRRWRWTIADVVRTGQRGGEFGDLDADDFSLRLAALIDGLALQVVLQDEEVTSERMRAVCIDFSQRELKVEEKSTTGTG
;
A
#
# COMPACT_ATOMS: atom_id res chain seq x y z
N ALA A 1 5.45 -13.04 5.07
CA ALA A 1 5.09 -11.88 4.22
C ALA A 1 3.91 -11.08 4.77
N ARG A 2 2.90 -11.71 5.38
CA ARG A 2 1.74 -11.01 5.96
C ARG A 2 2.14 -9.96 7.01
N GLU A 3 3.00 -10.31 7.95
CA GLU A 3 3.51 -9.37 8.96
C GLU A 3 4.29 -8.21 8.34
N GLN A 4 5.10 -8.49 7.31
CA GLN A 4 5.85 -7.45 6.58
C GLN A 4 4.91 -6.47 5.88
N LEU A 5 3.82 -6.96 5.27
CA LEU A 5 2.83 -6.09 4.64
C LEU A 5 2.08 -5.24 5.67
N THR A 6 1.66 -5.84 6.79
CA THR A 6 1.04 -5.10 7.89
C THR A 6 1.98 -4.02 8.41
N HIS A 7 3.26 -4.34 8.60
CA HIS A 7 4.25 -3.38 9.06
C HIS A 7 4.45 -2.25 8.05
N LEU A 8 4.51 -2.54 6.74
CA LEU A 8 4.57 -1.52 5.68
C LEU A 8 3.36 -0.58 5.70
N ILE A 9 2.17 -1.10 5.99
CA ILE A 9 0.96 -0.29 6.16
C ILE A 9 1.11 0.61 7.39
N GLU A 10 1.55 0.06 8.52
CA GLU A 10 1.69 0.81 9.78
C GLU A 10 2.67 1.98 9.67
N ILE A 11 3.84 1.78 9.05
CA ILE A 11 4.83 2.85 8.86
C ILE A 11 4.39 3.91 7.85
N SER A 12 3.29 3.69 7.13
CA SER A 12 2.72 4.65 6.18
C SER A 12 1.62 5.52 6.79
N ILE A 13 1.21 5.25 8.03
CA ILE A 13 0.10 5.93 8.70
C ILE A 13 0.64 7.17 9.46
N PRO A 14 -0.01 8.35 9.36
CA PRO A 14 0.31 9.48 10.22
C PRO A 14 -0.15 9.26 11.68
N PRO A 15 0.58 9.77 12.70
CA PRO A 15 1.79 10.59 12.61
C PRO A 15 3.08 9.76 12.51
N GLU A 16 3.01 8.43 12.59
CA GLU A 16 4.20 7.56 12.58
C GLU A 16 5.03 7.73 11.30
N ALA A 17 4.39 8.15 10.21
CA ALA A 17 5.02 8.68 9.00
C ALA A 17 5.26 10.20 9.11
N ASP A 18 6.47 10.59 9.52
CA ASP A 18 6.88 12.01 9.68
C ASP A 18 6.92 12.83 8.36
N ASP A 19 6.77 12.19 7.20
CA ASP A 19 7.03 12.80 5.88
C ASP A 19 5.78 13.27 5.11
N TRP A 20 4.56 13.13 5.65
CA TRP A 20 3.33 13.44 4.90
C TRP A 20 3.22 14.90 4.41
N PRO A 21 3.55 15.93 5.21
CA PRO A 21 3.59 17.31 4.70
C PRO A 21 4.55 17.48 3.52
N LEU A 22 5.71 16.82 3.55
CA LEU A 22 6.69 16.88 2.46
C LEU A 22 6.16 16.19 1.19
N TRP A 23 5.43 15.08 1.33
CA TRP A 23 4.75 14.44 0.21
C TRP A 23 3.71 15.35 -0.43
N ILE A 24 2.91 16.07 0.36
CA ILE A 24 1.92 17.03 -0.13
C ILE A 24 2.60 18.17 -0.90
N GLU A 25 3.70 18.72 -0.36
CA GLU A 25 4.50 19.74 -1.05
C GLU A 25 5.09 19.21 -2.37
N LEU A 26 5.63 17.99 -2.36
CA LEU A 26 6.19 17.33 -3.53
C LEU A 26 5.13 17.13 -4.62
N TRP A 27 3.93 16.69 -4.24
CA TRP A 27 2.79 16.54 -5.16
C TRP A 27 2.37 17.89 -5.74
N SER A 28 2.17 18.91 -4.89
CA SER A 28 1.81 20.26 -5.29
C SER A 28 2.82 20.87 -6.27
N ARG A 29 4.11 20.77 -5.97
CA ARG A 29 5.19 21.26 -6.84
C ARG A 29 5.29 20.46 -8.14
N GLY A 30 5.09 19.16 -8.09
CA GLY A 30 5.08 18.28 -9.26
C GLY A 30 4.04 18.65 -10.32
N LEU A 31 2.99 19.40 -9.96
CA LEU A 31 2.00 19.91 -10.92
C LEU A 31 2.54 21.00 -11.85
N ARG A 32 3.64 21.68 -11.47
CA ARG A 32 4.16 22.86 -12.18
C ARG A 32 5.65 22.77 -12.54
N ASP A 33 6.37 21.81 -11.97
CA ASP A 33 7.82 21.62 -12.15
C ASP A 33 8.14 20.22 -12.70
N PRO A 34 8.51 20.08 -14.00
CA PRO A 34 8.76 18.79 -14.64
C PRO A 34 9.85 17.95 -13.98
N GLU A 35 10.89 18.58 -13.41
CA GLU A 35 11.96 17.84 -12.74
C GLU A 35 11.48 17.28 -11.40
N THR A 36 10.65 18.04 -10.68
CA THR A 36 9.98 17.54 -9.48
C THR A 36 8.99 16.43 -9.82
N ALA A 37 8.22 16.55 -10.91
CA ALA A 37 7.30 15.51 -11.37
C ALA A 37 8.01 14.17 -11.64
N LYS A 38 9.20 14.22 -12.27
CA LYS A 38 10.03 13.03 -12.50
C LYS A 38 10.51 12.41 -11.19
N LYS A 39 11.00 13.22 -10.25
CA LYS A 39 11.46 12.74 -8.93
C LYS A 39 10.34 12.07 -8.14
N ARG A 40 9.19 12.73 -8.04
CA ARG A 40 7.95 12.16 -7.45
C ARG A 40 7.62 10.80 -8.07
N ALA A 41 7.56 10.72 -9.40
CA ALA A 41 7.23 9.48 -10.08
C ALA A 41 8.25 8.34 -9.82
N VAL A 42 9.53 8.65 -9.59
CA VAL A 42 10.54 7.66 -9.17
C VAL A 42 10.25 7.14 -7.77
N LEU A 43 9.91 8.02 -6.83
CA LEU A 43 9.58 7.63 -5.46
C LEU A 43 8.29 6.80 -5.42
N ASP A 44 7.23 7.23 -6.11
CA ASP A 44 5.97 6.49 -6.22
C ASP A 44 6.19 5.07 -6.79
N ARG A 45 7.05 4.95 -7.82
CA ARG A 45 7.41 3.64 -8.41
C ARG A 45 8.16 2.77 -7.43
N ARG A 46 9.14 3.34 -6.72
CA ARG A 46 9.91 2.59 -5.70
C ARG A 46 8.99 2.10 -4.60
N TRP A 47 8.04 2.92 -4.15
CA TRP A 47 7.07 2.54 -3.13
C TRP A 47 6.21 1.34 -3.57
N ARG A 48 5.58 1.44 -4.74
CA ARG A 48 4.78 0.32 -5.30
C ARG A 48 5.62 -0.94 -5.51
N TRP A 49 6.88 -0.79 -5.94
CA TRP A 49 7.78 -1.93 -6.09
C TRP A 49 8.05 -2.65 -4.76
N THR A 50 8.25 -1.91 -3.67
CA THR A 50 8.43 -2.49 -2.33
C THR A 50 7.21 -3.29 -1.90
N ILE A 51 6.00 -2.76 -2.08
CA ILE A 51 4.75 -3.50 -1.79
C ILE A 51 4.69 -4.77 -2.64
N ALA A 52 4.94 -4.65 -3.95
CA ALA A 52 4.83 -5.77 -4.88
C ALA A 52 5.84 -6.87 -4.58
N ASP A 53 7.04 -6.53 -4.11
CA ASP A 53 8.06 -7.52 -3.72
C ASP A 53 7.63 -8.31 -2.46
N VAL A 54 7.01 -7.65 -1.47
CA VAL A 54 6.42 -8.35 -0.31
C VAL A 54 5.31 -9.29 -0.74
N VAL A 55 4.44 -8.86 -1.66
CA VAL A 55 3.36 -9.70 -2.20
C VAL A 55 3.92 -10.91 -2.93
N ARG A 56 4.86 -10.72 -3.86
CA ARG A 56 5.51 -11.82 -4.58
C ARG A 56 6.23 -12.78 -3.63
N THR A 57 6.83 -12.27 -2.55
CA THR A 57 7.43 -13.09 -1.50
C THR A 57 6.39 -13.95 -0.79
N GLY A 58 5.23 -13.38 -0.44
CA GLY A 58 4.12 -14.14 0.14
C GLY A 58 3.53 -15.18 -0.82
N GLN A 59 3.42 -14.86 -2.11
CA GLN A 59 2.98 -15.80 -3.15
C GLN A 59 3.93 -17.00 -3.27
N ARG A 60 5.25 -16.76 -3.31
CA ARG A 60 6.26 -17.84 -3.32
C ARG A 60 6.20 -18.71 -2.05
N GLY A 61 5.84 -18.12 -0.91
CA GLY A 61 5.67 -18.81 0.36
C GLY A 61 4.30 -19.50 0.54
N GLY A 62 3.37 -19.33 -0.40
CA GLY A 62 1.99 -19.84 -0.27
C GLY A 62 1.12 -19.08 0.73
N GLU A 63 1.55 -17.91 1.20
CA GLU A 63 0.80 -17.05 2.14
C GLU A 63 -0.30 -16.22 1.46
N PHE A 64 -0.15 -15.93 0.16
CA PHE A 64 -1.06 -15.11 -0.65
C PHE A 64 -1.46 -15.86 -1.94
N GLY A 65 -2.65 -15.53 -2.46
CA GLY A 65 -3.17 -16.12 -3.71
C GLY A 65 -2.46 -15.66 -4.99
N ASP A 66 -2.80 -16.32 -6.10
CA ASP A 66 -2.33 -15.97 -7.43
C ASP A 66 -3.08 -14.74 -7.95
N LEU A 67 -2.43 -13.58 -7.85
CA LEU A 67 -2.94 -12.28 -8.27
C LEU A 67 -1.81 -11.45 -8.87
N ASP A 68 -2.17 -10.42 -9.63
CA ASP A 68 -1.20 -9.47 -10.15
C ASP A 68 -0.67 -8.57 -9.02
N ALA A 69 0.56 -8.84 -8.59
CA ALA A 69 1.22 -8.12 -7.50
C ALA A 69 1.43 -6.63 -7.84
N ASP A 70 1.62 -6.26 -9.10
CA ASP A 70 1.81 -4.87 -9.50
C ASP A 70 0.47 -4.11 -9.45
N ASP A 71 -0.62 -4.73 -9.91
CA ASP A 71 -1.97 -4.15 -9.81
C ASP A 71 -2.43 -4.01 -8.34
N PHE A 72 -2.23 -5.04 -7.52
CA PHE A 72 -2.51 -4.95 -6.08
C PHE A 72 -1.74 -3.81 -5.42
N SER A 73 -0.45 -3.68 -5.75
CA SER A 73 0.41 -2.64 -5.16
C SER A 73 0.01 -1.24 -5.58
N LEU A 74 -0.46 -1.07 -6.82
CA LEU A 74 -1.04 0.18 -7.29
C LEU A 74 -2.28 0.56 -6.47
N ARG A 75 -3.21 -0.38 -6.27
CA ARG A 75 -4.45 -0.15 -5.52
C ARG A 75 -4.19 0.16 -4.05
N LEU A 76 -3.32 -0.64 -3.40
CA LEU A 76 -2.97 -0.42 -1.99
C LEU A 76 -2.26 0.93 -1.79
N ALA A 77 -1.31 1.29 -2.65
CA ALA A 77 -0.63 2.58 -2.56
C ALA A 77 -1.62 3.75 -2.73
N ALA A 78 -2.51 3.69 -3.72
CA ALA A 78 -3.52 4.73 -3.93
C ALA A 78 -4.50 4.85 -2.75
N LEU A 79 -4.88 3.73 -2.14
CA LEU A 79 -5.72 3.69 -0.94
C LEU A 79 -5.02 4.36 0.25
N ILE A 80 -3.75 4.02 0.48
CA ILE A 80 -2.92 4.63 1.53
C ILE A 80 -2.82 6.15 1.31
N ASP A 81 -2.47 6.60 0.10
CA ASP A 81 -2.32 8.03 -0.22
C ASP A 81 -3.61 8.83 0.03
N GLY A 82 -4.75 8.29 -0.40
CA GLY A 82 -6.05 8.94 -0.24
C GLY A 82 -6.54 9.01 1.21
N LEU A 83 -6.29 7.97 2.00
CA LEU A 83 -6.66 7.94 3.42
C LEU A 83 -5.73 8.80 4.26
N ALA A 84 -4.42 8.73 4.01
CA ALA A 84 -3.45 9.52 4.74
C ALA A 84 -3.66 11.02 4.54
N LEU A 85 -4.03 11.45 3.31
CA LEU A 85 -4.38 12.84 3.07
C LEU A 85 -5.56 13.30 3.94
N GLN A 86 -6.59 12.47 4.11
CA GLN A 86 -7.74 12.78 4.97
C GLN A 86 -7.33 12.85 6.46
N VAL A 87 -6.49 11.92 6.92
CA VAL A 87 -5.94 11.95 8.29
C VAL A 87 -5.14 13.22 8.54
N VAL A 88 -4.25 13.61 7.62
CA VAL A 88 -3.41 14.81 7.71
C VAL A 88 -4.26 16.08 7.71
N LEU A 89 -5.34 16.10 6.93
CA LEU A 89 -6.31 17.20 6.90
C LEU A 89 -7.29 17.20 8.09
N GLN A 90 -7.09 16.30 9.05
CA GLN A 90 -7.89 16.18 10.28
C GLN A 90 -9.38 15.93 10.00
N ASP A 91 -9.68 15.11 8.99
CA ASP A 91 -11.04 14.67 8.71
C ASP A 91 -11.62 13.89 9.91
N GLU A 92 -12.79 14.29 10.39
CA GLU A 92 -13.42 13.70 11.58
C GLU A 92 -13.84 12.23 11.37
N GLU A 93 -14.11 11.82 10.12
CA GLU A 93 -14.53 10.46 9.80
C GLU A 93 -13.35 9.50 9.58
N VAL A 94 -12.16 10.02 9.29
CA VAL A 94 -10.98 9.22 8.90
C VAL A 94 -9.83 9.44 9.87
N THR A 95 -9.86 8.69 10.97
CA THR A 95 -8.76 8.61 11.94
C THR A 95 -7.64 7.68 11.44
N SER A 96 -6.42 7.81 12.00
CA SER A 96 -5.30 6.89 11.76
C SER A 96 -5.68 5.43 12.05
N GLU A 97 -6.46 5.19 13.10
CA GLU A 97 -6.98 3.87 13.44
C GLU A 97 -7.92 3.33 12.37
N ARG A 98 -8.83 4.16 11.85
CA ARG A 98 -9.75 3.76 10.78
C ARG A 98 -8.99 3.51 9.48
N MET A 99 -8.03 4.36 9.12
CA MET A 99 -7.15 4.14 7.97
C MET A 99 -6.45 2.78 8.08
N ARG A 100 -5.86 2.46 9.24
CA ARG A 100 -5.23 1.15 9.50
C ARG A 100 -6.21 0.01 9.24
N ALA A 101 -7.40 0.08 9.83
CA ALA A 101 -8.41 -0.96 9.70
C ALA A 101 -8.83 -1.17 8.23
N VAL A 102 -9.04 -0.09 7.48
CA VAL A 102 -9.41 -0.14 6.06
C VAL A 102 -8.29 -0.77 5.21
N CYS A 103 -7.03 -0.36 5.38
CA CYS A 103 -5.91 -0.91 4.62
C CYS A 103 -5.67 -2.40 4.92
N ILE A 104 -5.83 -2.82 6.18
CA ILE A 104 -5.70 -4.23 6.57
C ILE A 104 -6.84 -5.06 5.98
N ASP A 105 -8.10 -4.61 6.14
CA ASP A 105 -9.27 -5.32 5.59
C ASP A 105 -9.19 -5.45 4.06
N PHE A 106 -8.81 -4.36 3.37
CA PHE A 106 -8.56 -4.38 1.92
C PHE A 106 -7.51 -5.44 1.55
N SER A 107 -6.36 -5.43 2.22
CA SER A 107 -5.28 -6.37 1.95
C SER A 107 -5.70 -7.83 2.19
N GLN A 108 -6.44 -8.10 3.27
CA GLN A 108 -6.93 -9.44 3.58
C GLN A 108 -7.92 -9.98 2.54
N ARG A 109 -8.77 -9.10 1.97
CA ARG A 109 -9.77 -9.49 0.97
C ARG A 109 -9.15 -9.79 -0.38
N GLU A 110 -8.21 -8.97 -0.81
CA GLU A 110 -7.58 -9.10 -2.13
C GLU A 110 -6.53 -10.22 -2.16
N LEU A 111 -5.80 -10.46 -1.05
CA LEU A 111 -4.69 -11.43 -1.00
C LEU A 111 -5.11 -12.89 -0.72
N LYS A 112 -6.41 -13.21 -0.77
CA LYS A 112 -6.93 -14.54 -0.39
C LYS A 112 -6.19 -15.65 -1.13
N VAL A 113 -5.75 -16.65 -0.37
CA VAL A 113 -5.20 -17.90 -0.90
C VAL A 113 -6.38 -18.71 -1.44
N GLU A 114 -6.40 -18.99 -2.74
CA GLU A 114 -7.11 -20.18 -3.20
C GLU A 114 -6.32 -21.37 -2.67
N GLU A 115 -6.84 -22.05 -1.64
CA GLU A 115 -6.34 -23.37 -1.28
C GLU A 115 -6.42 -24.21 -2.55
N LYS A 116 -5.26 -24.63 -3.08
CA LYS A 116 -5.25 -25.73 -4.04
C LYS A 116 -5.98 -26.88 -3.36
N SER A 117 -7.18 -27.17 -3.85
CA SER A 117 -7.90 -28.38 -3.54
C SER A 117 -6.98 -29.54 -3.95
N THR A 118 -6.25 -30.09 -2.98
CA THR A 118 -5.59 -31.39 -3.11
C THR A 118 -6.70 -32.44 -3.08
N THR A 119 -7.55 -32.45 -4.10
CA THR A 119 -8.49 -33.53 -4.37
C THR A 119 -7.89 -34.33 -5.51
N GLY A 120 -7.28 -35.45 -5.18
CA GLY A 120 -6.71 -36.35 -6.17
C GLY A 120 -5.80 -37.42 -5.57
N THR A 121 -6.31 -38.16 -4.58
CA THR A 121 -5.84 -39.52 -4.32
C THR A 121 -6.23 -40.39 -5.52
N GLY A 122 -5.25 -41.08 -6.10
CA GLY A 122 -5.42 -42.08 -7.16
C GLY A 122 -4.10 -42.70 -7.53
#